data_AF-A0A257IV78-F1
#
_entry.id   AF-A0A257IV78-F1
#
_cell.length_a   1.000
_cell.length_b   1.000
_cell.length_c   1.000
_cell.angle_alpha   90.00
_cell.angle_beta   90.00
_cell.angle_gamma   90.00
#
_symmetry.space_group_name_H-M   'P 1'
#
loop_
_entity.id
_entity.type
_entity.pdbx_description
1 polymer ?
#
loop_
_entity_poly.entity_id
_entity_poly.type
_entity_poly.pdbx_seq_one_letter_code
_entity_poly.pdbx_strand_id
1 'polypeptide(L)' 'MTITAINVRNQFRGVVREVIEGPVVSEVDVETPSGLIVTSVITTRSVKELG' A
#
# COMPACT_ATOMS: atom_id res chain seq x y z
N MET A 1 15.43 3.63 3.51
CA MET A 1 15.72 3.13 2.16
C MET A 1 14.74 3.82 1.20
N THR A 2 15.21 4.65 0.27
CA THR A 2 14.35 5.27 -0.76
C THR A 2 14.30 4.36 -1.96
N ILE A 3 13.11 3.97 -2.40
CA ILE A 3 12.95 3.12 -3.59
C ILE A 3 13.26 4.00 -4.82
N THR A 4 14.36 3.70 -5.52
CA THR A 4 14.93 4.53 -6.60
C THR A 4 14.04 4.60 -7.86
N ALA A 5 13.01 3.75 -7.96
CA ALA A 5 12.20 3.57 -9.17
C ALA A 5 10.70 3.86 -8.98
N ILE A 6 10.33 4.91 -8.23
CA ILE A 6 8.93 5.34 -8.12
C ILE A 6 8.79 6.80 -8.55
N ASN A 7 8.18 7.04 -9.72
CA ASN A 7 7.90 8.39 -10.26
C ASN A 7 6.52 8.88 -9.82
N VAL A 8 6.27 8.90 -8.51
CA VAL A 8 5.08 9.51 -7.94
C VAL A 8 5.46 10.68 -7.04
N ARG A 9 4.76 11.80 -7.21
CA ARG A 9 5.01 13.03 -6.44
C ARG A 9 4.60 12.89 -4.98
N ASN A 10 3.53 12.15 -4.72
CA ASN A 10 3.01 11.92 -3.38
C ASN A 10 3.51 10.56 -2.89
N GLN A 11 4.37 10.59 -1.87
CA GLN A 11 4.92 9.39 -1.25
C GLN A 11 4.66 9.47 0.24
N PHE A 12 3.73 8.64 0.72
CA PHE A 12 3.45 8.50 2.13
C PHE A 12 4.31 7.37 2.68
N ARG A 13 5.23 7.69 3.60
CA ARG A 13 5.95 6.67 4.35
C ARG A 13 5.05 6.11 5.42
N GLY A 14 5.10 4.79 5.59
CA GLY A 14 4.32 4.10 6.61
C GLY A 14 4.63 2.61 6.65
N VAL A 15 3.93 1.92 7.53
CA VAL A 15 3.97 0.47 7.70
C VAL A 15 2.62 -0.08 7.23
N VAL A 16 2.64 -1.14 6.43
CA VAL A 16 1.41 -1.86 6.06
C VAL A 16 0.85 -2.47 7.34
N ARG A 17 -0.34 -2.03 7.74
CA ARG A 17 -1.04 -2.51 8.93
C ARG A 17 -1.79 -3.79 8.63
N GLU A 18 -2.55 -3.78 7.54
CA GLU A 18 -3.31 -4.93 7.08
C GLU A 18 -3.55 -4.89 5.57
N VAL A 19 -3.85 -6.06 5.02
CA VAL A 19 -4.25 -6.26 3.63
C VAL A 19 -5.51 -7.10 3.64
N ILE A 20 -6.61 -6.55 3.13
CA ILE A 20 -7.90 -7.24 3.02
C ILE A 20 -8.07 -7.67 1.57
N GLU A 21 -7.84 -8.96 1.30
CA GLU A 21 -7.99 -9.50 -0.04
C GLU A 21 -9.47 -9.62 -0.45
N GLY A 22 -9.84 -8.94 -1.53
CA GLY A 22 -11.11 -9.16 -2.22
C GLY A 22 -10.93 -9.96 -3.51
N PRO A 23 -12.04 -10.32 -4.19
CA PRO A 23 -11.99 -11.17 -5.39
C PRO A 23 -11.36 -10.51 -6.61
N VAL A 24 -11.39 -9.17 -6.70
CA VAL A 24 -10.86 -8.39 -7.84
C VAL A 24 -9.86 -7.34 -7.37
N VAL A 25 -10.23 -6.63 -6.30
CA VAL A 25 -9.39 -5.63 -5.64
C VAL A 25 -9.18 -6.02 -4.17
N SER A 26 -8.07 -5.58 -3.62
CA SER A 26 -7.69 -5.73 -2.23
C SER A 26 -7.50 -4.35 -1.62
N GLU A 27 -7.89 -4.22 -0.36
CA GLU A 27 -7.65 -3.02 0.44
C GLU A 27 -6.31 -3.16 1.14
N VAL A 28 -5.51 -2.09 1.14
CA VAL A 28 -4.22 -2.03 1.81
C VAL A 28 -4.20 -0.79 2.69
N ASP A 29 -4.13 -1.04 3.99
CA ASP A 29 -4.07 0.01 5.00
C ASP A 29 -2.63 0.26 5.40
N VAL A 30 -2.19 1.51 5.27
CA VAL A 30 -0.84 1.95 5.63
C VAL A 30 -0.92 2.94 6.78
N GLU A 31 -0.30 2.59 7.90
CA GLU A 31 -0.14 3.49 9.04
C GLU A 31 1.08 4.40 8.83
N THR A 32 0.84 5.70 8.84
CA THR A 32 1.91 6.71 8.73
C THR A 32 2.52 7.01 10.11
N PRO A 33 3.73 7.61 10.19
CA PRO A 33 4.36 7.97 11.46
C PRO A 33 3.53 8.92 12.35
N SER A 34 2.55 9.64 11.79
CA SER A 34 1.64 10.50 12.54
C SER A 34 0.41 9.75 13.09
N GLY A 35 0.32 8.44 12.91
CA GLY A 35 -0.81 7.61 13.32
C GLY A 35 -2.03 7.70 12.40
N LEU A 36 -1.91 8.34 11.22
CA LEU A 36 -2.98 8.35 10.23
C LEU A 36 -2.96 7.06 9.42
N ILE A 37 -4.13 6.51 9.15
CA ILE A 37 -4.32 5.37 8.25
C ILE A 37 -4.62 5.88 6.85
N VAL A 38 -3.80 5.46 5.88
CA VAL A 38 -4.01 5.69 4.46
C VAL A 38 -4.48 4.40 3.83
N THR A 39 -5.75 4.35 3.44
CA THR A 39 -6.38 3.21 2.78
C THR A 39 -6.19 3.30 1.27
N SER A 40 -5.70 2.22 0.67
CA SER A 40 -5.47 2.09 -0.77
C SER A 40 -6.23 0.90 -1.34
N VAL A 41 -6.73 1.03 -2.56
CA VAL A 41 -7.35 -0.09 -3.29
C VAL A 41 -6.40 -0.50 -4.41
N ILE A 42 -5.92 -1.75 -4.35
CA ILE A 42 -4.96 -2.32 -5.30
C ILE A 42 -5.59 -3.55 -5.94
N THR A 43 -5.28 -3.88 -7.19
CA THR A 43 -5.79 -5.14 -7.77
C THR A 43 -5.25 -6.33 -6.99
N THR A 44 -6.10 -7.32 -6.72
CA THR A 44 -5.70 -8.52 -5.95
C THR A 44 -4.56 -9.27 -6.64
N ARG A 45 -4.51 -9.22 -7.98
CA ARG A 45 -3.37 -9.77 -8.74
C ARG A 45 -2.05 -9.09 -8.36
N SER A 46 -2.01 -7.76 -8.37
CA SER A 46 -0.79 -7.01 -8.04
C SER A 46 -0.34 -7.25 -6.60
N VAL A 47 -1.27 -7.39 -5.65
CA VAL A 47 -0.95 -7.74 -4.25
C VAL A 47 -0.29 -9.12 -4.18
N LYS A 48 -0.81 -10.10 -4.93
CA LYS A 48 -0.25 -11.46 -4.96
C LYS A 48 1.10 -11.57 -5.65
N GLU A 49 1.38 -10.67 -6.59
CA GLU A 49 2.65 -10.62 -7.34
C GLU A 49 3.77 -9.88 -6.57
N LEU A 50 3.47 -9.24 -5.43
CA LEU A 50 4.41 -8.39 -4.67
C LEU A 50 5.50 -9.17 -3.88
N GLY A 51 5.64 -10.48 -4.13
CA GLY A 51 6.53 -11.41 -3.42
C GLY A 51 8.01 -11.17 -3.63
#